data_AF-A0AA35M5A0-F1
#
_entry.id   AF-A0AA35M5A0-F1
#
_cell.length_a   1.000
_cell.length_b   1.000
_cell.length_c   1.000
_cell.angle_alpha   90.00
_cell.angle_beta   90.00
_cell.angle_gamma   90.00
#
_symmetry.space_group_name_H-M   'P 1'
#
loop_
_entity.id
_entity.type
_entity.pdbx_description
1 polymer ?
#
loop_
_entity_poly.entity_id
_entity_poly.type
_entity_poly.pdbx_seq_one_letter_code
_entity_poly.pdbx_strand_id
1 'polypeptide(L)'
;MRAALLISLFGTAAFANAVDIEKFRLKSSTKYVKASDTVKAARFVKRGSDYIDTATELVKRVAPDAEFRVITDHYVGTNGIGHVNFRQTANGIDIDNAIFNVNIAKDGSIFSYGSSFFNGDLPSKDSNSQLGAVEALGVASKTLELGIETSDGSVSEKDGAYIINGISGTKEDPKTRKVYIVKPDGKLALTWKVDTKVKETYYSSYVDVDSAEIVGVSDHVSHGTFEVYPIGINDPWEGERSVIIDPEETTASPNRWLETYYGYNCTVGNNIQAAVLPQSGRVTFSEPNAEGTYVFDYTPDGGDPVTFRDAAVTQAFYTTNMLHDLYYLLGFTPAAGNFQRDNYGQGGVANDPVQVYIQVWNGMNNGMFSHSVDGETPTLTMYLFDKTDPQRDGAFDQGFLIHEYTHGLSGRLTGGPATDTCLDDWEADGMAEGWSDLFASALAIKLDDTSATAEYGFAAWPLNMTNPRTARLVMYSTNRDVNNWTYSNANGLEKVHQVGTVWATMLYDILWALIDKHGKNDNPRPDFDANGVPTDGKFLMLKILTDAFAIQPCNPTFVQARDAIIDSDQALTGGANKCEIWKGFANRGLGANAVFDATNRVDNFDLPDGVCS
;
A
#
# COMPACT_ATOMS: atom_id res chain seq x y z
N MET A 1 -11.28 1.12 41.44
CA MET A 1 -11.62 -0.10 42.20
C MET A 1 -12.70 -0.81 41.39
N ARG A 2 -12.45 -2.07 40.95
CA ARG A 2 -13.31 -2.99 40.17
C ARG A 2 -13.56 -2.56 38.71
N ALA A 3 -12.98 -3.15 37.67
CA ALA A 3 -12.83 -4.55 37.24
C ALA A 3 -14.16 -5.23 36.82
N ALA A 4 -14.15 -5.67 35.56
CA ALA A 4 -14.84 -6.82 34.96
C ALA A 4 -16.01 -6.57 33.98
N LEU A 5 -15.74 -7.07 32.75
CA LEU A 5 -16.63 -7.75 31.80
C LEU A 5 -17.66 -6.95 30.99
N LEU A 6 -17.30 -6.71 29.72
CA LEU A 6 -18.17 -7.02 28.59
C LEU A 6 -17.29 -7.50 27.42
N ILE A 7 -17.21 -8.83 27.31
CA ILE A 7 -16.79 -9.57 26.13
C ILE A 7 -18.03 -9.61 25.23
N SER A 8 -17.99 -8.95 24.07
CA SER A 8 -18.93 -9.18 22.98
C SER A 8 -18.16 -9.65 21.76
N LEU A 9 -18.62 -10.77 21.23
CA LEU A 9 -18.03 -11.58 20.19
C LEU A 9 -17.67 -10.76 18.93
N PHE A 10 -16.37 -10.65 18.65
CA PHE A 10 -15.92 -10.49 17.27
C PHE A 10 -15.91 -11.88 16.63
N GLY A 11 -16.68 -12.01 15.55
CA GLY A 11 -16.62 -13.16 14.65
C GLY A 11 -15.21 -13.25 14.11
N THR A 12 -14.47 -14.24 14.61
CA THR A 12 -13.17 -14.64 14.07
C THR A 12 -13.43 -15.34 12.75
N ALA A 13 -13.50 -14.56 11.66
CA ALA A 13 -13.09 -15.08 10.37
C ALA A 13 -11.62 -15.52 10.55
N ALA A 14 -11.37 -16.81 10.38
CA ALA A 14 -10.04 -17.37 10.50
C ALA A 14 -9.19 -16.80 9.37
N PHE A 15 -8.52 -15.68 9.65
CA PHE A 15 -7.23 -15.41 9.04
C PHE A 15 -6.42 -16.69 9.20
N ALA A 16 -5.93 -17.27 8.10
CA ALA A 16 -4.80 -18.19 8.21
C ALA A 16 -3.80 -17.47 9.11
N ASN A 17 -3.46 -18.06 10.25
CA ASN A 17 -2.62 -17.41 11.26
C ASN A 17 -1.31 -17.06 10.57
N ALA A 18 -1.15 -15.81 10.12
CA ALA A 18 0.14 -15.32 9.70
C ALA A 18 1.07 -15.58 10.88
N VAL A 19 2.12 -16.37 10.64
CA VAL A 19 3.08 -16.69 11.69
C VAL A 19 3.56 -15.37 12.28
N ASP A 20 3.30 -15.14 13.57
CA ASP A 20 3.84 -13.98 14.27
C ASP A 20 5.37 -14.11 14.32
N ILE A 21 6.06 -13.47 13.38
CA ILE A 21 7.52 -13.49 13.26
C ILE A 21 8.16 -12.67 14.38
N GLU A 22 7.45 -11.68 14.93
CA GLU A 22 7.96 -10.81 16.00
C GLU A 22 8.28 -11.58 17.27
N LYS A 23 7.61 -12.71 17.53
CA LYS A 23 7.94 -13.60 18.66
C LYS A 23 9.36 -14.18 18.59
N PHE A 24 9.95 -14.24 17.39
CA PHE A 24 11.31 -14.73 17.15
C PHE A 24 12.34 -13.60 16.99
N ARG A 25 11.94 -12.34 17.22
CA ARG A 25 12.84 -11.20 17.04
C ARG A 25 14.00 -11.25 18.02
N LEU A 26 15.21 -11.08 17.48
CA LEU A 26 16.43 -11.01 18.28
C LEU A 26 16.41 -9.76 19.17
N LYS A 27 16.75 -9.92 20.45
CA LYS A 27 16.80 -8.82 21.41
C LYS A 27 18.22 -8.32 21.59
N SER A 28 18.39 -7.01 21.65
CA SER A 28 19.69 -6.36 21.84
C SER A 28 20.19 -6.51 23.27
N SER A 29 21.49 -6.82 23.43
CA SER A 29 22.21 -6.79 24.71
C SER A 29 23.44 -5.86 24.67
N THR A 30 23.42 -4.88 23.76
CA THR A 30 24.58 -4.04 23.42
C THR A 30 24.85 -2.97 24.49
N LYS A 31 26.13 -2.74 24.79
CA LYS A 31 26.61 -1.63 25.63
C LYS A 31 27.37 -0.63 24.76
N TYR A 32 27.24 0.66 25.06
CA TYR A 32 27.94 1.74 24.35
C TYR A 32 28.67 2.66 25.33
N VAL A 33 29.89 3.05 24.99
CA VAL A 33 30.71 4.01 25.73
C VAL A 33 30.97 5.22 24.84
N LYS A 34 30.37 6.35 25.22
CA LYS A 34 30.44 7.63 24.50
C LYS A 34 31.77 8.35 24.72
N ALA A 35 32.08 9.28 23.82
CA ALA A 35 33.36 10.02 23.82
C ALA A 35 33.67 10.83 25.07
N SER A 36 32.67 11.32 25.82
CA SER A 36 32.92 11.99 27.10
C SER A 36 33.47 11.04 28.16
N ASP A 37 33.19 9.74 28.02
CA ASP A 37 33.46 8.73 29.04
C ASP A 37 34.73 7.94 28.70
N THR A 38 35.18 7.98 27.44
CA THR A 38 36.45 7.37 26.98
C THR A 38 37.68 8.09 27.52
N VAL A 39 37.56 9.33 28.01
CA VAL A 39 38.67 10.09 28.63
C VAL A 39 39.28 9.35 29.83
N LYS A 40 38.53 8.43 30.47
CA LYS A 40 39.05 7.53 31.53
C LYS A 40 39.67 6.24 30.99
N ALA A 41 39.34 5.83 29.77
CA ALA A 41 39.82 4.62 29.10
C ALA A 41 41.04 4.91 28.21
N ALA A 42 42.08 5.49 28.83
CA ALA A 42 43.49 5.48 28.44
C ALA A 42 43.91 5.94 27.01
N ARG A 43 44.89 6.86 26.99
CA ARG A 43 45.68 7.22 25.81
C ARG A 43 46.59 6.07 25.41
N PHE A 44 46.18 5.24 24.47
CA PHE A 44 47.07 4.26 23.84
C PHE A 44 47.54 4.78 22.50
N VAL A 45 48.71 5.42 22.50
CA VAL A 45 49.51 5.51 21.28
C VAL A 45 50.94 5.19 21.67
N LYS A 46 51.37 3.96 21.36
CA LYS A 46 52.79 3.72 21.10
C LYS A 46 53.08 4.53 19.85
N ARG A 47 53.99 5.50 19.90
CA ARG A 47 54.29 6.41 18.78
C ARG A 47 54.57 5.56 17.52
N GLY A 48 53.62 5.52 16.56
CA GLY A 48 53.73 4.78 15.30
C GLY A 48 52.85 3.52 15.11
N SER A 49 51.89 3.20 15.99
CA SER A 49 50.93 2.08 15.77
C SER A 49 49.75 2.47 14.87
N ASP A 50 49.25 1.52 14.07
CA ASP A 50 48.09 1.69 13.18
C ASP A 50 46.78 1.80 14.00
N TYR A 51 45.74 2.47 13.49
CA TYR A 51 44.47 2.66 14.21
C TYR A 51 43.74 1.34 14.51
N ILE A 52 44.01 0.32 13.69
CA ILE A 52 43.55 -1.07 13.90
C ILE A 52 44.20 -1.68 15.14
N ASP A 53 45.50 -1.46 15.36
CA ASP A 53 46.22 -1.96 16.54
C ASP A 53 45.65 -1.33 17.81
N THR A 54 45.42 -0.01 17.79
CA THR A 54 44.82 0.71 18.91
C THR A 54 43.43 0.19 19.23
N ALA A 55 42.60 -0.06 18.20
CA ALA A 55 41.29 -0.65 18.38
C ALA A 55 41.36 -2.08 18.95
N THR A 56 42.29 -2.90 18.44
CA THR A 56 42.47 -4.30 18.86
C THR A 56 42.89 -4.39 20.32
N GLU A 57 43.80 -3.53 20.77
CA GLU A 57 44.24 -3.49 22.17
C GLU A 57 43.12 -3.06 23.13
N LEU A 58 42.20 -2.20 22.68
CA LEU A 58 41.01 -1.88 23.46
C LEU A 58 40.12 -3.12 23.64
N VAL A 59 39.85 -3.86 22.57
CA VAL A 59 39.00 -5.06 22.64
C VAL A 59 39.61 -6.09 23.59
N LYS A 60 40.91 -6.40 23.48
CA LYS A 60 41.61 -7.32 24.40
C LYS A 60 41.55 -6.88 25.87
N ARG A 61 41.44 -5.57 26.13
CA ARG A 61 41.33 -5.07 27.50
C ARG A 61 39.92 -5.16 28.04
N VAL A 62 38.92 -4.84 27.21
CA VAL A 62 37.51 -4.83 27.61
C VAL A 62 36.95 -6.25 27.69
N ALA A 63 37.40 -7.14 26.81
CA ALA A 63 36.99 -8.53 26.71
C ALA A 63 38.23 -9.46 26.62
N PRO A 64 39.01 -9.61 27.71
CA PRO A 64 40.28 -10.34 27.69
C PRO A 64 40.15 -11.83 27.39
N ASP A 65 39.01 -12.42 27.73
CA ASP A 65 38.74 -13.85 27.56
C ASP A 65 38.01 -14.16 26.24
N ALA A 66 37.69 -13.14 25.44
CA ALA A 66 36.99 -13.32 24.17
C ALA A 66 37.96 -13.76 23.08
N GLU A 67 37.62 -14.83 22.37
CA GLU A 67 38.16 -15.11 21.05
C GLU A 67 37.46 -14.21 20.02
N PHE A 68 38.20 -13.53 19.15
CA PHE A 68 37.62 -12.65 18.14
C PHE A 68 38.53 -12.48 16.93
N ARG A 69 37.94 -12.04 15.81
CA ARG A 69 38.65 -11.63 14.60
C ARG A 69 38.29 -10.19 14.22
N VAL A 70 39.22 -9.51 13.58
CA VAL A 70 38.97 -8.21 12.94
C VAL A 70 38.07 -8.45 11.72
N ILE A 71 37.08 -7.58 11.52
CA ILE A 71 36.31 -7.53 10.27
C ILE A 71 37.07 -6.63 9.30
N THR A 72 37.34 -7.13 8.11
CA THR A 72 38.32 -6.56 7.17
C THR A 72 37.86 -5.29 6.46
N ASP A 73 36.60 -4.90 6.61
CA ASP A 73 35.96 -3.72 6.01
C ASP A 73 36.08 -2.47 6.90
N HIS A 74 37.17 -2.35 7.66
CA HIS A 74 37.46 -1.14 8.43
C HIS A 74 37.80 0.04 7.51
N TYR A 75 37.46 1.25 7.92
CA TYR A 75 37.65 2.45 7.10
C TYR A 75 37.87 3.71 7.94
N VAL A 76 38.36 4.77 7.32
CA VAL A 76 38.40 6.12 7.92
C VAL A 76 37.35 6.97 7.23
N GLY A 77 36.38 7.47 8.00
CA GLY A 77 35.33 8.34 7.48
C GLY A 77 35.87 9.67 6.96
N THR A 78 35.07 10.39 6.18
CA THR A 78 35.40 11.76 5.70
C THR A 78 35.57 12.76 6.84
N ASN A 79 34.97 12.47 8.00
CA ASN A 79 35.18 13.17 9.27
C ASN A 79 36.54 12.86 9.94
N GLY A 80 37.34 11.95 9.37
CA GLY A 80 38.63 11.47 9.86
C GLY A 80 38.58 10.54 11.08
N ILE A 81 37.41 9.97 11.40
CA ILE A 81 37.28 8.94 12.43
C ILE A 81 37.54 7.57 11.79
N GLY A 82 38.44 6.79 12.38
CA GLY A 82 38.65 5.39 12.01
C GLY A 82 37.60 4.48 12.63
N HIS A 83 37.02 3.58 11.84
CA HIS A 83 36.00 2.63 12.26
C HIS A 83 36.56 1.22 12.11
N VAL A 84 36.66 0.49 13.22
CA VAL A 84 37.16 -0.89 13.25
C VAL A 84 36.14 -1.76 13.96
N ASN A 85 35.72 -2.83 13.29
CA ASN A 85 34.77 -3.78 13.85
C ASN A 85 35.44 -5.13 14.10
N PHE A 86 34.99 -5.81 15.14
CA PHE A 86 35.47 -7.13 15.54
C PHE A 86 34.27 -8.04 15.71
N ARG A 87 34.43 -9.30 15.31
CA ARG A 87 33.43 -10.34 15.51
C ARG A 87 33.95 -11.36 16.51
N GLN A 88 33.17 -11.62 17.55
CA GLN A 88 33.51 -12.68 18.49
C GLN A 88 33.37 -14.04 17.81
N THR A 89 34.26 -14.95 18.14
CA THR A 89 34.24 -16.33 17.67
C THR A 89 34.19 -17.27 18.86
N ALA A 90 33.66 -18.47 18.67
CA ALA A 90 33.77 -19.56 19.62
C ALA A 90 34.09 -20.83 18.85
N ASN A 91 35.16 -21.54 19.23
CA ASN A 91 35.57 -22.77 18.54
C ASN A 91 35.81 -22.59 17.03
N GLY A 92 36.24 -21.40 16.59
CA GLY A 92 36.44 -21.06 15.18
C GLY A 92 35.16 -20.75 14.39
N ILE A 93 33.99 -20.68 15.04
CA ILE A 93 32.72 -20.30 14.45
C ILE A 93 32.33 -18.89 14.91
N ASP A 94 31.85 -18.06 14.00
CA ASP A 94 31.36 -16.71 14.32
C ASP A 94 30.16 -16.76 15.28
N ILE A 95 30.15 -15.87 16.29
CA ILE A 95 28.92 -15.52 17.01
C ILE A 95 28.28 -14.34 16.26
N ASP A 96 27.22 -14.60 15.48
CA ASP A 96 26.78 -13.68 14.41
C ASP A 96 26.27 -12.32 14.92
N ASN A 97 25.66 -12.30 16.11
CA ASN A 97 25.18 -11.08 16.78
C ASN A 97 26.13 -10.49 17.85
N ALA A 98 27.36 -10.99 17.96
CA ALA A 98 28.38 -10.51 18.90
C ALA A 98 29.47 -9.68 18.19
N ILE A 99 29.22 -8.38 18.09
CA ILE A 99 30.08 -7.40 17.42
C ILE A 99 30.65 -6.43 18.43
N PHE A 100 31.92 -6.06 18.26
CA PHE A 100 32.57 -4.97 18.98
C PHE A 100 32.98 -3.92 17.96
N ASN A 101 32.45 -2.71 18.07
CA ASN A 101 32.82 -1.61 17.20
C ASN A 101 33.69 -0.61 17.98
N VAL A 102 34.80 -0.18 17.39
CA VAL A 102 35.71 0.80 17.98
C VAL A 102 35.91 1.95 17.00
N ASN A 103 35.68 3.16 17.48
CA ASN A 103 35.85 4.40 16.73
C ASN A 103 37.09 5.12 17.24
N ILE A 104 38.02 5.47 16.34
CA ILE A 104 39.32 6.07 16.62
C ILE A 104 39.33 7.52 16.11
N ALA A 105 39.65 8.48 16.97
CA ALA A 105 39.75 9.89 16.60
C ALA A 105 40.96 10.16 15.70
N LYS A 106 40.97 11.33 15.04
CA LYS A 106 42.07 11.78 14.15
C LYS A 106 43.45 11.78 14.81
N ASP A 107 43.50 11.96 16.13
CA ASP A 107 44.73 11.97 16.91
C ASP A 107 45.19 10.55 17.34
N GLY A 108 44.49 9.52 16.89
CA GLY A 108 44.75 8.11 17.20
C GLY A 108 44.15 7.64 18.53
N SER A 109 43.41 8.49 19.26
CA SER A 109 42.79 8.11 20.54
C SER A 109 41.45 7.37 20.36
N ILE A 110 41.03 6.60 21.36
CA ILE A 110 39.70 5.96 21.36
C ILE A 110 38.62 7.04 21.49
N PHE A 111 37.85 7.22 20.42
CA PHE A 111 36.73 8.16 20.38
C PHE A 111 35.50 7.57 21.07
N SER A 112 35.06 6.38 20.68
CA SER A 112 33.95 5.66 21.32
C SER A 112 34.01 4.18 20.98
N TYR A 113 33.27 3.36 21.71
CA TYR A 113 33.13 1.95 21.35
C TYR A 113 31.80 1.37 21.81
N GLY A 114 31.33 0.35 21.11
CA GLY A 114 30.18 -0.45 21.48
C GLY A 114 30.53 -1.94 21.47
N SER A 115 29.81 -2.72 22.27
CA SER A 115 30.03 -4.16 22.36
C SER A 115 28.72 -4.90 22.62
N SER A 116 28.47 -5.91 21.80
CA SER A 116 27.51 -6.98 22.03
C SER A 116 28.21 -8.33 22.25
N PHE A 117 29.51 -8.34 22.58
CA PHE A 117 30.24 -9.57 22.89
C PHE A 117 29.56 -10.33 24.04
N PHE A 118 29.41 -11.63 23.83
CA PHE A 118 28.97 -12.59 24.84
C PHE A 118 30.03 -12.71 25.93
N ASN A 119 29.60 -12.60 27.19
CA ASN A 119 30.49 -12.59 28.36
C ASN A 119 30.32 -13.85 29.24
N GLY A 120 29.58 -14.85 28.78
CA GLY A 120 29.41 -16.13 29.49
C GLY A 120 30.42 -17.18 29.03
N ASP A 121 30.30 -18.38 29.59
CA ASP A 121 31.18 -19.49 29.26
C ASP A 121 30.96 -19.98 27.83
N LEU A 122 32.05 -20.15 27.09
CA LEU A 122 32.00 -20.71 25.74
C LEU A 122 31.74 -22.23 25.80
N PRO A 123 30.93 -22.77 24.88
CA PRO A 123 30.64 -24.19 24.84
C PRO A 123 31.90 -25.02 24.51
N SER A 124 32.00 -26.23 25.07
CA SER A 124 33.05 -27.18 24.73
C SER A 124 32.97 -27.59 23.26
N LYS A 125 34.12 -27.86 22.63
CA LYS A 125 34.26 -28.19 21.21
C LYS A 125 33.50 -29.45 20.75
N ASP A 126 33.08 -30.29 21.68
CA ASP A 126 32.36 -31.54 21.43
C ASP A 126 30.85 -31.31 21.33
N SER A 127 30.37 -30.99 20.14
CA SER A 127 28.95 -31.04 19.75
C SER A 127 28.82 -32.01 18.58
N ASN A 128 28.28 -33.20 18.83
CA ASN A 128 27.84 -34.13 17.78
C ASN A 128 26.51 -33.60 17.19
N SER A 129 26.60 -32.51 16.44
CA SER A 129 25.48 -31.86 15.77
C SER A 129 24.76 -32.82 14.82
N GLN A 130 23.46 -33.06 15.04
CA GLN A 130 22.66 -34.01 14.26
C GLN A 130 21.84 -33.37 13.13
N LEU A 131 21.51 -32.08 13.22
CA LEU A 131 20.68 -31.40 12.23
C LEU A 131 21.48 -30.99 10.98
N GLY A 132 21.05 -31.46 9.80
CA GLY A 132 21.62 -31.09 8.50
C GLY A 132 21.16 -29.71 8.00
N ALA A 133 21.89 -29.13 7.03
CA ALA A 133 21.54 -27.82 6.46
C ALA A 133 20.17 -27.80 5.75
N VAL A 134 19.84 -28.87 4.99
CA VAL A 134 18.53 -29.00 4.31
C VAL A 134 17.41 -29.19 5.32
N GLU A 135 17.65 -29.93 6.40
CA GLU A 135 16.67 -30.12 7.48
C GLU A 135 16.41 -28.80 8.21
N ALA A 136 17.44 -27.99 8.47
CA ALA A 136 17.28 -26.66 9.03
C ALA A 136 16.45 -25.73 8.13
N LEU A 137 16.64 -25.77 6.80
CA LEU A 137 15.76 -25.07 5.86
C LEU A 137 14.32 -25.59 5.95
N GLY A 138 14.11 -26.90 6.10
CA GLY A 138 12.79 -27.49 6.30
C GLY A 138 12.10 -26.99 7.58
N VAL A 139 12.85 -26.87 8.68
CA VAL A 139 12.35 -26.27 9.93
C VAL A 139 11.96 -24.81 9.73
N ALA A 140 12.81 -24.02 9.08
CA ALA A 140 12.55 -22.62 8.78
C ALA A 140 11.30 -22.46 7.91
N SER A 141 11.22 -23.21 6.81
CA SER A 141 10.08 -23.23 5.89
C SER A 141 8.77 -23.55 6.59
N LYS A 142 8.75 -24.63 7.39
CA LYS A 142 7.55 -25.08 8.09
C LYS A 142 7.12 -24.11 9.19
N THR A 143 8.06 -23.63 10.00
CA THR A 143 7.74 -22.81 11.17
C THR A 143 7.30 -21.40 10.79
N LEU A 144 7.86 -20.86 9.69
CA LEU A 144 7.53 -19.54 9.17
C LEU A 144 6.54 -19.59 8.00
N GLU A 145 6.01 -20.77 7.68
CA GLU A 145 5.06 -21.00 6.58
C GLU A 145 5.52 -20.41 5.23
N LEU A 146 6.81 -20.58 4.90
CA LEU A 146 7.45 -19.96 3.73
C LEU A 146 7.06 -20.61 2.39
N GLY A 147 6.41 -21.78 2.41
CA GLY A 147 6.06 -22.51 1.19
C GLY A 147 7.28 -23.00 0.39
N ILE A 148 8.42 -23.25 1.06
CA ILE A 148 9.62 -23.79 0.44
C ILE A 148 9.58 -25.31 0.50
N GLU A 149 9.71 -25.97 -0.64
CA GLU A 149 9.81 -27.42 -0.75
C GLU A 149 11.28 -27.85 -0.70
N THR A 150 11.61 -28.79 0.20
CA THR A 150 13.00 -29.17 0.48
C THR A 150 13.37 -30.59 0.06
N SER A 151 12.43 -31.35 -0.52
CA SER A 151 12.58 -32.78 -0.88
C SER A 151 13.73 -33.06 -1.84
N ASP A 152 14.06 -32.13 -2.73
CA ASP A 152 15.09 -32.28 -3.76
C ASP A 152 16.40 -31.54 -3.42
N GLY A 153 16.49 -31.01 -2.19
CA GLY A 153 17.60 -30.17 -1.75
C GLY A 153 18.94 -30.91 -1.69
N SER A 154 19.96 -30.35 -2.33
CA SER A 154 21.35 -30.83 -2.23
C SER A 154 22.31 -29.71 -1.84
N VAL A 155 23.35 -30.04 -1.08
CA VAL A 155 24.26 -29.04 -0.51
C VAL A 155 25.56 -28.97 -1.31
N SER A 156 25.96 -27.76 -1.68
CA SER A 156 27.30 -27.44 -2.19
C SER A 156 27.98 -26.42 -1.27
N GLU A 157 29.30 -26.52 -1.11
CA GLU A 157 30.07 -25.57 -0.28
C GLU A 157 30.73 -24.50 -1.16
N LYS A 158 30.61 -23.23 -0.76
CA LYS A 158 31.24 -22.08 -1.42
C LYS A 158 31.54 -21.00 -0.40
N ASP A 159 32.79 -20.52 -0.36
CA ASP A 159 33.24 -19.40 0.48
C ASP A 159 32.90 -19.53 1.98
N GLY A 160 32.94 -20.76 2.51
CA GLY A 160 32.62 -21.05 3.92
C GLY A 160 31.12 -21.04 4.26
N ALA A 161 30.25 -20.98 3.25
CA ALA A 161 28.81 -21.18 3.35
C ALA A 161 28.36 -22.38 2.51
N TYR A 162 27.20 -22.91 2.84
CA TYR A 162 26.54 -24.03 2.17
C TYR A 162 25.36 -23.50 1.37
N ILE A 163 25.37 -23.70 0.05
CA ILE A 163 24.27 -23.37 -0.85
C ILE A 163 23.38 -24.60 -0.96
N ILE A 164 22.07 -24.42 -0.75
CA ILE A 164 21.08 -25.48 -0.91
C ILE A 164 20.47 -25.36 -2.30
N ASN A 165 20.89 -26.25 -3.19
CA ASN A 165 20.52 -26.27 -4.62
C ASN A 165 19.28 -27.14 -4.83
N GLY A 166 18.52 -26.86 -5.88
CA GLY A 166 17.37 -27.68 -6.29
C GLY A 166 16.12 -27.44 -5.44
N ILE A 167 16.02 -26.27 -4.82
CA ILE A 167 14.90 -25.86 -3.98
C ILE A 167 13.90 -25.07 -4.80
N SER A 168 12.59 -25.33 -4.62
CA SER A 168 11.51 -24.52 -5.17
C SER A 168 10.82 -23.69 -4.08
N GLY A 169 10.25 -22.54 -4.48
CA GLY A 169 9.61 -21.60 -3.56
C GLY A 169 10.50 -20.43 -3.12
N THR A 170 11.74 -20.37 -3.61
CA THR A 170 12.67 -19.24 -3.37
C THR A 170 13.08 -18.57 -4.69
N LYS A 171 13.43 -17.28 -4.63
CA LYS A 171 13.93 -16.53 -5.79
C LYS A 171 15.37 -16.87 -6.16
N GLU A 172 16.13 -17.34 -5.20
CA GLU A 172 17.51 -17.82 -5.34
C GLU A 172 17.75 -18.99 -4.40
N ASP A 173 18.79 -19.77 -4.67
CA ASP A 173 19.17 -20.91 -3.82
C ASP A 173 19.49 -20.41 -2.38
N PRO A 174 18.85 -20.98 -1.35
CA PRO A 174 19.11 -20.60 0.04
C PRO A 174 20.58 -20.78 0.43
N LYS A 175 21.09 -19.84 1.21
CA LYS A 175 22.46 -19.88 1.75
C LYS A 175 22.39 -20.22 3.23
N THR A 176 23.24 -21.12 3.67
CA THR A 176 23.29 -21.54 5.07
C THR A 176 24.71 -21.59 5.60
N ARG A 177 24.86 -21.37 6.90
CA ARG A 177 26.15 -21.52 7.60
C ARG A 177 25.93 -21.81 9.07
N LYS A 178 26.86 -22.54 9.68
CA LYS A 178 26.86 -22.70 11.14
C LYS A 178 27.38 -21.42 11.77
N VAL A 179 26.60 -20.88 12.70
CA VAL A 179 26.96 -19.71 13.51
C VAL A 179 26.48 -19.93 14.94
N TYR A 180 27.17 -19.33 15.89
CA TYR A 180 26.60 -19.14 17.22
C TYR A 180 25.73 -17.90 17.25
N ILE A 181 24.73 -17.89 18.12
CA ILE A 181 23.93 -16.70 18.41
C ILE A 181 23.69 -16.56 19.91
N VAL A 182 23.75 -15.33 20.41
CA VAL A 182 23.29 -15.01 21.76
C VAL A 182 21.77 -14.88 21.72
N LYS A 183 21.09 -15.81 22.40
CA LYS A 183 19.62 -15.85 22.50
C LYS A 183 19.08 -14.74 23.40
N PRO A 184 17.78 -14.43 23.33
CA PRO A 184 17.14 -13.45 24.22
C PRO A 184 17.28 -13.74 25.72
N ASP A 185 17.46 -15.01 26.10
CA ASP A 185 17.72 -15.43 27.49
C ASP A 185 19.19 -15.23 27.93
N GLY A 186 20.02 -14.67 27.04
CA GLY A 186 21.43 -14.39 27.26
C GLY A 186 22.34 -15.61 27.11
N LYS A 187 21.85 -16.77 26.66
CA LYS A 187 22.67 -17.97 26.43
C LYS A 187 23.15 -18.06 24.98
N LEU A 188 24.27 -18.72 24.76
CA LEU A 188 24.77 -19.03 23.43
C LEU A 188 24.11 -20.29 22.88
N ALA A 189 23.72 -20.28 21.61
CA ALA A 189 23.22 -21.44 20.88
C ALA A 189 24.00 -21.62 19.59
N LEU A 190 24.36 -22.88 19.25
CA LEU A 190 24.89 -23.22 17.93
C LEU A 190 23.71 -23.38 16.98
N THR A 191 23.74 -22.68 15.85
CA THR A 191 22.61 -22.60 14.92
C THR A 191 23.05 -22.75 13.48
N TRP A 192 22.13 -23.20 12.64
CA TRP A 192 22.16 -22.89 11.22
C TRP A 192 21.53 -21.51 11.01
N LYS A 193 22.32 -20.55 10.52
CA LYS A 193 21.75 -19.35 9.89
C LYS A 193 21.32 -19.75 8.49
N VAL A 194 20.03 -19.64 8.21
CA VAL A 194 19.37 -19.96 6.96
C VAL A 194 18.88 -18.66 6.34
N ASP A 195 19.55 -18.23 5.28
CA ASP A 195 19.23 -17.04 4.51
C ASP A 195 18.34 -17.45 3.32
N THR A 196 17.07 -17.02 3.33
CA THR A 196 16.07 -17.35 2.30
C THR A 196 15.47 -16.09 1.71
N LYS A 197 15.35 -16.07 0.37
CA LYS A 197 14.61 -15.05 -0.36
C LYS A 197 13.33 -15.65 -0.92
N VAL A 198 12.20 -15.36 -0.29
CA VAL A 198 10.87 -15.89 -0.64
C VAL A 198 10.00 -14.71 -1.06
N LYS A 199 9.45 -14.75 -2.28
CA LYS A 199 8.82 -13.57 -2.89
C LYS A 199 9.79 -12.35 -2.79
N GLU A 200 9.37 -11.22 -2.23
CA GLU A 200 10.23 -10.06 -2.00
C GLU A 200 10.90 -10.00 -0.63
N THR A 201 10.63 -10.98 0.25
CA THR A 201 11.16 -10.96 1.61
C THR A 201 12.45 -11.74 1.72
N TYR A 202 13.45 -11.11 2.34
CA TYR A 202 14.70 -11.74 2.70
C TYR A 202 14.70 -12.00 4.21
N TYR A 203 14.73 -13.27 4.59
CA TYR A 203 14.81 -13.70 5.98
C TYR A 203 16.20 -14.26 6.28
N SER A 204 16.75 -13.89 7.44
CA SER A 204 17.77 -14.70 8.13
C SER A 204 17.13 -15.41 9.31
N SER A 205 16.92 -16.72 9.19
CA SER A 205 16.41 -17.55 10.28
C SER A 205 17.54 -18.29 10.98
N TYR A 206 17.50 -18.39 12.31
CA TYR A 206 18.50 -19.11 13.11
C TYR A 206 17.84 -20.35 13.71
N VAL A 207 18.23 -21.52 13.22
CA VAL A 207 17.69 -22.82 13.66
C VAL A 207 18.70 -23.49 14.59
N ASP A 208 18.32 -23.74 15.84
CA ASP A 208 19.15 -24.43 16.82
C ASP A 208 19.46 -25.86 16.38
N VAL A 209 20.74 -26.23 16.40
CA VAL A 209 21.20 -27.52 15.86
C VAL A 209 20.84 -28.71 16.74
N ASP A 210 20.51 -28.49 18.01
CA ASP A 210 20.20 -29.54 18.98
C ASP A 210 18.69 -29.69 19.15
N SER A 211 17.94 -28.58 19.27
CA SER A 211 16.48 -28.64 19.44
C SER A 211 15.69 -28.67 18.13
N ALA A 212 16.31 -28.31 17.00
CA ALA A 212 15.63 -28.11 15.72
C ALA A 212 14.49 -27.07 15.80
N GLU A 213 14.67 -26.02 16.61
CA GLU A 213 13.72 -24.91 16.76
C GLU A 213 14.30 -23.60 16.23
N ILE A 214 13.44 -22.69 15.79
CA ILE A 214 13.84 -21.31 15.46
C ILE A 214 14.08 -20.54 16.76
N VAL A 215 15.30 -20.00 16.91
CA VAL A 215 15.71 -19.18 18.06
C VAL A 215 15.90 -17.70 17.71
N GLY A 216 15.76 -17.35 16.44
CA GLY A 216 15.87 -15.99 15.95
C GLY A 216 15.41 -15.86 14.51
N VAL A 217 14.74 -14.76 14.17
CA VAL A 217 14.48 -14.35 12.79
C VAL A 217 14.82 -12.87 12.64
N SER A 218 15.46 -12.54 11.52
CA SER A 218 15.59 -11.18 11.02
C SER A 218 14.84 -11.10 9.70
N ASP A 219 13.80 -10.26 9.65
CA ASP A 219 13.25 -9.75 8.41
C ASP A 219 14.11 -8.58 7.94
N HIS A 220 14.54 -8.61 6.69
CA HIS A 220 15.38 -7.57 6.09
C HIS A 220 14.59 -6.64 5.16
N VAL A 221 13.26 -6.75 5.12
CA VAL A 221 12.37 -5.84 4.39
C VAL A 221 11.94 -4.67 5.29
N SER A 222 11.88 -3.48 4.69
CA SER A 222 11.27 -2.30 5.33
C SER A 222 9.75 -2.33 5.12
N HIS A 223 9.00 -2.25 6.21
CA HIS A 223 7.53 -2.13 6.16
C HIS A 223 7.11 -0.69 5.88
N GLY A 224 6.04 -0.50 5.11
CA GLY A 224 5.41 0.81 4.91
C GLY A 224 4.43 1.09 6.05
N THR A 225 4.64 2.13 6.85
CA THR A 225 3.72 2.52 7.93
C THR A 225 3.19 3.92 7.65
N PHE A 226 1.87 4.06 7.56
CA PHE A 226 1.19 5.30 7.14
C PHE A 226 0.12 5.69 8.15
N GLU A 227 0.07 6.96 8.56
CA GLU A 227 -1.07 7.50 9.31
C GLU A 227 -2.00 8.28 8.37
N VAL A 228 -3.21 7.77 8.15
CA VAL A 228 -4.13 8.25 7.11
C VAL A 228 -5.58 8.05 7.53
N TYR A 229 -6.51 8.74 6.87
CA TYR A 229 -7.90 8.32 6.81
C TYR A 229 -7.97 7.06 5.94
N PRO A 230 -8.38 5.89 6.48
CA PRO A 230 -8.53 4.67 5.72
C PRO A 230 -9.64 4.80 4.66
N ILE A 231 -9.57 3.99 3.60
CA ILE A 231 -10.65 3.88 2.60
C ILE A 231 -11.97 3.62 3.34
N GLY A 232 -13.01 4.40 3.01
CA GLY A 232 -14.30 4.40 3.69
C GLY A 232 -14.57 5.64 4.53
N ILE A 233 -13.54 6.40 4.93
CA ILE A 233 -13.72 7.71 5.61
C ILE A 233 -13.62 8.83 4.57
N ASN A 234 -14.74 9.32 4.04
CA ASN A 234 -14.72 10.24 2.90
C ASN A 234 -13.86 11.49 3.17
N ASP A 235 -13.97 12.07 4.36
CA ASP A 235 -13.26 13.30 4.74
C ASP A 235 -13.21 13.44 6.27
N PRO A 236 -12.51 14.46 6.81
CA PRO A 236 -12.37 14.66 8.25
C PRO A 236 -13.68 14.91 9.04
N TRP A 237 -14.82 15.16 8.40
CA TRP A 237 -16.10 15.20 9.13
C TRP A 237 -16.64 13.81 9.48
N GLU A 238 -16.08 12.75 8.89
CA GLU A 238 -16.65 11.41 8.94
C GLU A 238 -15.87 10.43 9.83
N GLY A 239 -14.69 10.81 10.31
CA GLY A 239 -13.89 9.95 11.18
C GLY A 239 -12.52 10.51 11.49
N GLU A 240 -11.64 9.61 11.94
CA GLU A 240 -10.30 9.93 12.41
C GLU A 240 -9.25 9.17 11.59
N ARG A 241 -8.02 9.68 11.59
CA ARG A 241 -6.87 8.98 10.99
C ARG A 241 -6.51 7.75 11.83
N SER A 242 -5.89 6.76 11.19
CA SER A 242 -5.33 5.58 11.84
C SER A 242 -4.01 5.18 11.21
N VAL A 243 -3.18 4.48 11.99
CA VAL A 243 -1.91 3.93 11.51
C VAL A 243 -2.17 2.58 10.83
N ILE A 244 -1.78 2.48 9.56
CA ILE A 244 -1.89 1.28 8.74
C ILE A 244 -0.47 0.82 8.36
N ILE A 245 -0.23 -0.48 8.47
CA ILE A 245 1.05 -1.11 8.17
C ILE A 245 0.87 -2.03 6.98
N ASP A 246 1.76 -1.92 5.99
CA ASP A 246 1.77 -2.69 4.74
C ASP A 246 0.37 -2.81 4.10
N PRO A 247 -0.25 -1.67 3.75
CA PRO A 247 -1.60 -1.67 3.19
C PRO A 247 -1.71 -2.31 1.82
N GLU A 248 -0.61 -2.66 1.15
CA GLU A 248 -0.58 -3.04 -0.27
C GLU A 248 -1.31 -4.35 -0.60
N GLU A 249 -1.94 -4.43 -1.77
CA GLU A 249 -2.37 -5.71 -2.35
C GLU A 249 -1.19 -6.33 -3.09
N THR A 250 -0.56 -7.36 -2.52
CA THR A 250 0.64 -7.96 -3.12
C THR A 250 0.41 -8.57 -4.50
N THR A 251 -0.83 -8.86 -4.89
CA THR A 251 -1.16 -9.30 -6.25
C THR A 251 -1.06 -8.15 -7.27
N ALA A 252 -1.51 -6.96 -6.89
CA ALA A 252 -1.49 -5.76 -7.74
C ALA A 252 -0.15 -5.01 -7.65
N SER A 253 0.41 -4.94 -6.43
CA SER A 253 1.64 -4.25 -6.07
C SER A 253 2.67 -5.27 -5.52
N PRO A 254 3.25 -6.14 -6.36
CA PRO A 254 4.16 -7.21 -5.89
C PRO A 254 5.43 -6.66 -5.23
N ASN A 255 5.88 -5.48 -5.63
CA ASN A 255 7.01 -4.77 -5.03
C ASN A 255 6.59 -3.76 -3.95
N ARG A 256 5.35 -3.87 -3.44
CA ARG A 256 4.72 -2.90 -2.52
C ARG A 256 4.60 -1.51 -3.17
N TRP A 257 4.28 -0.48 -2.40
CA TRP A 257 4.09 0.86 -2.94
C TRP A 257 5.35 1.72 -2.88
N LEU A 258 6.19 1.54 -1.85
CA LEU A 258 7.36 2.39 -1.65
C LEU A 258 8.59 1.82 -2.34
N GLU A 259 9.25 2.67 -3.11
CA GLU A 259 10.54 2.36 -3.70
C GLU A 259 11.62 3.37 -3.34
N THR A 260 12.86 2.92 -3.39
CA THR A 260 14.01 3.81 -3.19
C THR A 260 14.22 4.69 -4.42
N TYR A 261 13.95 5.99 -4.28
CA TYR A 261 14.20 7.00 -5.30
C TYR A 261 15.30 7.95 -4.83
N TYR A 262 16.37 8.09 -5.62
CA TYR A 262 17.59 8.83 -5.25
C TYR A 262 18.20 8.46 -3.88
N GLY A 263 18.01 7.22 -3.44
CA GLY A 263 18.58 6.72 -2.16
C GLY A 263 17.68 6.90 -0.94
N TYR A 264 16.45 7.40 -1.10
CA TYR A 264 15.45 7.51 -0.04
C TYR A 264 14.19 6.75 -0.44
N ASN A 265 13.56 6.09 0.53
CA ASN A 265 12.17 5.66 0.35
C ASN A 265 11.33 6.93 0.50
N CYS A 266 10.75 7.43 -0.57
CA CYS A 266 9.82 8.56 -0.53
C CYS A 266 8.47 8.10 -1.09
N THR A 267 7.48 8.98 -1.16
CA THR A 267 6.15 8.71 -1.75
C THR A 267 6.21 8.54 -3.28
N VAL A 268 7.05 7.61 -3.73
CA VAL A 268 7.36 7.23 -5.10
C VAL A 268 7.35 5.71 -5.16
N GLY A 269 6.64 5.16 -6.13
CA GLY A 269 6.47 3.73 -6.33
C GLY A 269 6.31 3.35 -7.78
N ASN A 270 5.99 2.07 -7.99
CA ASN A 270 5.62 1.55 -9.30
C ASN A 270 4.33 2.18 -9.83
N ASN A 271 3.37 2.46 -8.95
CA ASN A 271 2.02 2.86 -9.33
C ASN A 271 1.86 4.38 -9.29
N ILE A 272 2.35 5.01 -8.21
CA ILE A 272 2.09 6.42 -7.87
C ILE A 272 3.40 7.16 -7.57
N GLN A 273 3.46 8.43 -7.99
CA GLN A 273 4.47 9.40 -7.56
C GLN A 273 3.76 10.63 -6.97
N ALA A 274 3.68 10.71 -5.64
CA ALA A 274 2.92 11.76 -4.95
C ALA A 274 3.82 12.82 -4.32
N ALA A 275 3.55 14.09 -4.62
CA ALA A 275 4.37 15.21 -4.19
C ALA A 275 3.56 16.51 -4.03
N VAL A 276 4.15 17.49 -3.35
CA VAL A 276 3.68 18.87 -3.36
C VAL A 276 4.27 19.61 -4.56
N LEU A 277 3.45 20.45 -5.24
CA LEU A 277 3.91 21.39 -6.27
C LEU A 277 3.63 22.86 -5.88
N PRO A 278 4.48 23.49 -5.06
CA PRO A 278 4.30 24.86 -4.61
C PRO A 278 4.74 25.89 -5.66
N GLN A 279 4.50 27.18 -5.40
CA GLN A 279 4.80 28.30 -6.31
C GLN A 279 6.26 28.38 -6.78
N SER A 280 7.19 27.83 -5.99
CA SER A 280 8.59 27.73 -6.38
C SER A 280 8.84 26.85 -7.62
N GLY A 281 7.86 26.03 -8.02
CA GLY A 281 7.97 25.04 -9.09
C GLY A 281 8.76 23.79 -8.72
N ARG A 282 9.28 23.69 -7.49
CA ARG A 282 10.04 22.52 -7.03
C ARG A 282 9.10 21.44 -6.50
N VAL A 283 8.95 20.36 -7.27
CA VAL A 283 8.30 19.12 -6.83
C VAL A 283 9.02 18.57 -5.60
N THR A 284 8.26 18.29 -4.55
CA THR A 284 8.78 17.78 -3.27
C THR A 284 7.99 16.55 -2.83
N PHE A 285 8.65 15.40 -2.84
CA PHE A 285 8.14 14.14 -2.30
C PHE A 285 8.35 14.10 -0.78
N SER A 286 7.52 13.33 -0.08
CA SER A 286 7.69 13.14 1.37
C SER A 286 8.63 11.97 1.65
N GLU A 287 9.60 12.21 2.53
CA GLU A 287 10.50 11.20 3.10
C GLU A 287 9.93 10.73 4.44
N PRO A 288 10.26 9.51 4.92
CA PRO A 288 9.81 9.07 6.23
C PRO A 288 10.35 9.98 7.35
N ASN A 289 9.63 10.01 8.46
CA ASN A 289 10.08 10.65 9.69
C ASN A 289 11.33 9.95 10.28
N ALA A 290 11.81 10.44 11.42
CA ALA A 290 13.02 9.93 12.07
C ALA A 290 12.91 8.44 12.47
N GLU A 291 11.68 7.94 12.63
CA GLU A 291 11.35 6.55 12.94
C GLU A 291 11.26 5.66 11.68
N GLY A 292 11.42 6.21 10.48
CA GLY A 292 11.30 5.46 9.23
C GLY A 292 9.85 5.24 8.77
N THR A 293 8.90 6.05 9.26
CA THR A 293 7.46 5.90 8.99
C THR A 293 6.86 7.16 8.36
N TYR A 294 5.69 7.04 7.75
CA TYR A 294 4.90 8.16 7.20
C TYR A 294 3.78 8.53 8.18
N VAL A 295 4.17 8.79 9.42
CA VAL A 295 3.29 9.24 10.51
C VAL A 295 3.64 10.69 10.78
N PHE A 296 2.72 11.58 10.43
CA PHE A 296 2.89 13.03 10.49
C PHE A 296 1.69 13.70 11.14
N ASP A 297 1.98 14.74 11.92
CA ASP A 297 0.94 15.51 12.61
C ASP A 297 0.02 16.22 11.61
N TYR A 298 -1.28 16.08 11.84
CA TYR A 298 -2.33 16.82 11.13
C TYR A 298 -3.49 17.08 12.06
N THR A 299 -3.99 18.33 12.07
CA THR A 299 -5.22 18.71 12.78
C THR A 299 -6.23 19.19 11.75
N PRO A 300 -7.39 18.52 11.59
CA PRO A 300 -8.45 18.99 10.71
C PRO A 300 -8.87 20.42 11.04
N ASP A 301 -9.15 21.21 10.01
CA ASP A 301 -9.58 22.61 10.11
C ASP A 301 -8.63 23.50 10.95
N GLY A 302 -7.37 23.08 11.11
CA GLY A 302 -6.35 23.78 11.90
C GLY A 302 -4.99 23.83 11.20
N GLY A 303 -4.20 24.85 11.55
CA GLY A 303 -2.83 25.01 11.03
C GLY A 303 -2.75 25.62 9.63
N ASP A 304 -1.52 25.85 9.17
CA ASP A 304 -1.22 26.32 7.81
C ASP A 304 -1.00 25.08 6.92
N PRO A 305 -1.61 24.97 5.73
CA PRO A 305 -1.40 23.84 4.81
C PRO A 305 0.06 23.53 4.49
N VAL A 306 0.95 24.51 4.56
CA VAL A 306 2.39 24.31 4.41
C VAL A 306 2.97 23.41 5.51
N THR A 307 2.42 23.47 6.72
CA THR A 307 2.94 22.77 7.90
C THR A 307 2.58 21.29 7.95
N PHE A 308 1.54 20.85 7.24
CA PHE A 308 1.08 19.46 7.21
C PHE A 308 1.22 18.79 5.83
N ARG A 309 2.09 19.34 4.97
CA ARG A 309 2.36 18.81 3.63
C ARG A 309 2.67 17.32 3.60
N ASP A 310 3.49 16.85 4.54
CA ASP A 310 3.87 15.44 4.57
C ASP A 310 2.68 14.52 4.90
N ALA A 311 1.77 14.95 5.79
CA ALA A 311 0.52 14.24 6.04
C ALA A 311 -0.39 14.23 4.80
N ALA A 312 -0.50 15.36 4.10
CA ALA A 312 -1.34 15.49 2.90
C ALA A 312 -0.80 14.65 1.72
N VAL A 313 0.52 14.69 1.46
CA VAL A 313 1.16 13.85 0.42
C VAL A 313 1.00 12.37 0.77
N THR A 314 1.17 12.02 2.05
CA THR A 314 0.98 10.66 2.54
C THR A 314 -0.46 10.17 2.32
N GLN A 315 -1.46 11.00 2.62
CA GLN A 315 -2.87 10.68 2.37
C GLN A 315 -3.13 10.46 0.87
N ALA A 316 -2.68 11.37 0.01
CA ALA A 316 -2.86 11.26 -1.43
C ALA A 316 -2.17 10.00 -1.99
N PHE A 317 -0.93 9.72 -1.54
CA PHE A 317 -0.19 8.52 -1.92
C PHE A 317 -0.91 7.25 -1.50
N TYR A 318 -1.40 7.19 -0.26
CA TYR A 318 -2.16 6.04 0.25
C TYR A 318 -3.45 5.81 -0.54
N THR A 319 -4.30 6.84 -0.68
CA THR A 319 -5.61 6.69 -1.33
C THR A 319 -5.46 6.31 -2.80
N THR A 320 -4.53 6.93 -3.53
CA THR A 320 -4.33 6.61 -4.97
C THR A 320 -3.68 5.24 -5.21
N ASN A 321 -2.79 4.76 -4.32
CA ASN A 321 -2.30 3.39 -4.43
C ASN A 321 -3.38 2.35 -4.04
N MET A 322 -4.22 2.64 -3.03
CA MET A 322 -5.37 1.79 -2.73
C MET A 322 -6.31 1.65 -3.94
N LEU A 323 -6.50 2.74 -4.70
CA LEU A 323 -7.31 2.72 -5.91
C LEU A 323 -6.64 1.95 -7.05
N HIS A 324 -5.33 2.11 -7.24
CA HIS A 324 -4.58 1.24 -8.17
C HIS A 324 -4.84 -0.24 -7.84
N ASP A 325 -4.62 -0.63 -6.59
CA ASP A 325 -4.76 -2.02 -6.15
C ASP A 325 -6.19 -2.54 -6.28
N LEU A 326 -7.18 -1.73 -5.89
CA LEU A 326 -8.60 -2.07 -6.06
C LEU A 326 -8.97 -2.22 -7.53
N TYR A 327 -8.58 -1.27 -8.39
CA TYR A 327 -8.95 -1.29 -9.80
C TYR A 327 -8.25 -2.44 -10.54
N TYR A 328 -7.02 -2.78 -10.14
CA TYR A 328 -6.34 -4.00 -10.59
C TYR A 328 -7.17 -5.24 -10.28
N LEU A 329 -7.64 -5.41 -9.03
CA LEU A 329 -8.50 -6.53 -8.64
C LEU A 329 -9.82 -6.57 -9.43
N LEU A 330 -10.37 -5.40 -9.78
CA LEU A 330 -11.58 -5.28 -10.60
C LEU A 330 -11.33 -5.47 -12.10
N GLY A 331 -10.09 -5.64 -12.55
CA GLY A 331 -9.73 -5.99 -13.94
C GLY A 331 -8.91 -4.94 -14.69
N PHE A 332 -8.62 -3.79 -14.10
CA PHE A 332 -7.72 -2.78 -14.67
C PHE A 332 -6.26 -3.16 -14.46
N THR A 333 -5.83 -4.14 -15.24
CA THR A 333 -4.49 -4.77 -15.20
C THR A 333 -3.55 -4.13 -16.24
N PRO A 334 -2.25 -4.46 -16.25
CA PRO A 334 -1.32 -4.01 -17.29
C PRO A 334 -1.82 -4.24 -18.72
N ALA A 335 -2.38 -5.40 -19.03
CA ALA A 335 -2.91 -5.68 -20.36
C ALA A 335 -4.11 -4.79 -20.73
N ALA A 336 -4.85 -4.29 -19.74
CA ALA A 336 -5.92 -3.31 -19.90
C ALA A 336 -5.41 -1.86 -19.90
N GLY A 337 -4.08 -1.67 -19.85
CA GLY A 337 -3.40 -0.39 -19.79
C GLY A 337 -3.55 0.28 -18.44
N ASN A 338 -3.25 -0.39 -17.32
CA ASN A 338 -3.22 0.29 -16.03
C ASN A 338 -1.99 1.18 -15.86
N PHE A 339 -1.97 2.01 -14.81
CA PHE A 339 -0.91 3.00 -14.59
C PHE A 339 0.24 2.42 -13.77
N GLN A 340 1.31 1.98 -14.43
CA GLN A 340 2.47 1.39 -13.75
C GLN A 340 3.78 1.67 -14.49
N ARG A 341 4.85 1.88 -13.72
CA ARG A 341 6.18 2.06 -14.28
C ARG A 341 6.75 0.76 -14.85
N ASP A 342 6.55 -0.36 -14.18
CA ASP A 342 6.89 -1.71 -14.63
C ASP A 342 5.64 -2.61 -14.60
N ASN A 343 5.37 -3.25 -15.73
CA ASN A 343 4.22 -4.14 -15.93
C ASN A 343 4.56 -5.61 -15.61
N TYR A 344 5.80 -5.91 -15.25
CA TYR A 344 6.26 -7.26 -14.88
C TYR A 344 6.00 -8.32 -15.96
N GLY A 345 5.98 -7.90 -17.23
CA GLY A 345 5.69 -8.77 -18.37
C GLY A 345 4.22 -9.18 -18.52
N GLN A 346 3.28 -8.52 -17.83
CA GLN A 346 1.84 -8.84 -17.86
C GLN A 346 1.07 -8.23 -19.06
N GLY A 347 1.75 -7.56 -19.99
CA GLY A 347 1.14 -6.86 -21.13
C GLY A 347 1.08 -5.34 -20.96
N GLY A 348 0.42 -4.66 -21.90
CA GLY A 348 0.34 -3.19 -21.94
C GLY A 348 1.65 -2.49 -22.25
N VAL A 349 1.67 -1.17 -22.10
CA VAL A 349 2.83 -0.30 -22.28
C VAL A 349 3.19 0.35 -20.94
N ALA A 350 4.31 -0.06 -20.35
CA ALA A 350 4.75 0.45 -19.05
C ALA A 350 5.35 1.87 -19.13
N ASN A 351 5.77 2.41 -17.98
CA ASN A 351 6.34 3.76 -17.76
C ASN A 351 5.31 4.88 -17.62
N ASP A 352 4.14 4.56 -17.08
CA ASP A 352 3.06 5.53 -16.84
C ASP A 352 2.51 5.52 -15.40
N PRO A 353 3.37 5.54 -14.36
CA PRO A 353 2.88 5.74 -12.99
C PRO A 353 2.15 7.08 -12.89
N VAL A 354 1.08 7.16 -12.10
CA VAL A 354 0.34 8.42 -11.94
C VAL A 354 1.18 9.43 -11.16
N GLN A 355 1.39 10.62 -11.72
CA GLN A 355 1.92 11.75 -10.99
C GLN A 355 0.79 12.43 -10.21
N VAL A 356 0.90 12.45 -8.88
CA VAL A 356 -0.08 13.06 -7.99
C VAL A 356 0.53 14.32 -7.39
N TYR A 357 0.08 15.48 -7.85
CA TYR A 357 0.51 16.76 -7.31
C TYR A 357 -0.56 17.37 -6.42
N ILE A 358 -0.21 17.66 -5.17
CA ILE A 358 -1.10 18.34 -4.23
C ILE A 358 -0.63 19.76 -3.91
N GLN A 359 -1.54 20.55 -3.31
CA GLN A 359 -1.34 21.96 -2.99
C GLN A 359 -0.77 22.77 -4.16
N VAL A 360 -1.26 22.48 -5.38
CA VAL A 360 -0.69 23.06 -6.59
C VAL A 360 -1.00 24.55 -6.64
N TRP A 361 0.05 25.37 -6.77
CA TRP A 361 -0.01 26.80 -6.48
C TRP A 361 -0.85 27.67 -7.43
N ASN A 362 -1.11 27.19 -8.64
CA ASN A 362 -1.78 27.95 -9.70
C ASN A 362 -3.29 27.65 -9.79
N GLY A 363 -3.86 26.93 -8.83
CA GLY A 363 -5.29 26.63 -8.73
C GLY A 363 -5.82 26.70 -7.30
N MET A 364 -7.14 26.66 -7.17
CA MET A 364 -7.86 26.69 -5.90
C MET A 364 -9.25 26.08 -6.11
N ASN A 365 -9.79 25.46 -5.06
CA ASN A 365 -11.15 24.93 -4.98
C ASN A 365 -11.52 23.92 -6.08
N ASN A 366 -10.56 23.12 -6.54
CA ASN A 366 -10.81 22.14 -7.59
C ASN A 366 -9.82 20.97 -7.56
N GLY A 367 -10.04 20.01 -8.44
CA GLY A 367 -9.11 18.98 -8.87
C GLY A 367 -9.12 18.80 -10.37
N MET A 368 -8.23 17.96 -10.85
CA MET A 368 -8.31 17.42 -12.21
C MET A 368 -7.44 16.17 -12.33
N PHE A 369 -7.83 15.29 -13.25
CA PHE A 369 -6.99 14.23 -13.77
C PHE A 369 -6.78 14.42 -15.27
N SER A 370 -5.55 14.71 -15.65
CA SER A 370 -5.14 14.65 -17.05
C SER A 370 -4.75 13.21 -17.35
N HIS A 371 -5.66 12.45 -17.95
CA HIS A 371 -5.36 11.11 -18.43
C HIS A 371 -4.49 11.17 -19.69
N SER A 372 -4.05 10.00 -20.10
CA SER A 372 -3.11 9.79 -21.19
C SER A 372 -3.36 8.41 -21.79
N VAL A 373 -2.85 8.19 -22.99
CA VAL A 373 -2.73 6.84 -23.57
C VAL A 373 -1.74 5.98 -22.75
N ASP A 374 -1.85 4.67 -22.91
CA ASP A 374 -0.97 3.69 -22.25
C ASP A 374 0.51 3.93 -22.57
N GLY A 375 1.34 3.91 -21.54
CA GLY A 375 2.77 4.22 -21.61
C GLY A 375 3.15 5.70 -21.50
N GLU A 376 2.18 6.61 -21.43
CA GLU A 376 2.41 8.02 -21.10
C GLU A 376 1.91 8.34 -19.69
N THR A 377 2.72 9.03 -18.89
CA THR A 377 2.41 9.34 -17.50
C THR A 377 1.22 10.31 -17.35
N PRO A 378 0.10 9.91 -16.73
CA PRO A 378 -1.00 10.83 -16.43
C PRO A 378 -0.69 11.67 -15.19
N THR A 379 -1.47 12.74 -14.99
CA THR A 379 -1.31 13.64 -13.84
C THR A 379 -2.63 13.86 -13.11
N LEU A 380 -2.68 13.52 -11.81
CA LEU A 380 -3.71 13.93 -10.87
C LEU A 380 -3.24 15.19 -10.15
N THR A 381 -4.01 16.28 -10.24
CA THR A 381 -3.74 17.55 -9.59
C THR A 381 -4.79 17.86 -8.53
N MET A 382 -4.34 18.20 -7.33
CA MET A 382 -5.18 18.66 -6.23
C MET A 382 -4.80 20.05 -5.71
N TYR A 383 -5.83 20.87 -5.49
CA TYR A 383 -5.68 22.22 -4.97
C TYR A 383 -6.11 22.35 -3.51
N LEU A 384 -5.69 23.45 -2.90
CA LEU A 384 -6.26 23.93 -1.64
C LEU A 384 -7.65 24.53 -1.88
N PHE A 385 -8.43 24.62 -0.82
CA PHE A 385 -9.78 25.18 -0.82
C PHE A 385 -9.86 26.36 0.16
N ASP A 386 -10.37 27.49 -0.32
CA ASP A 386 -10.44 28.77 0.39
C ASP A 386 -11.83 29.09 0.96
N LYS A 387 -12.68 28.07 1.15
CA LYS A 387 -14.03 28.22 1.71
C LYS A 387 -14.06 28.26 3.23
N THR A 388 -12.91 28.11 3.87
CA THR A 388 -12.68 28.22 5.31
C THR A 388 -11.39 28.98 5.59
N ASP A 389 -11.23 29.42 6.84
CA ASP A 389 -9.98 29.93 7.39
C ASP A 389 -9.68 29.16 8.69
N PRO A 390 -8.63 28.31 8.74
CA PRO A 390 -7.65 28.05 7.67
C PRO A 390 -8.22 27.33 6.44
N GLN A 391 -7.47 27.36 5.33
CA GLN A 391 -7.81 26.64 4.09
C GLN A 391 -7.82 25.13 4.31
N ARG A 392 -8.71 24.43 3.60
CA ARG A 392 -8.76 22.96 3.58
C ARG A 392 -7.91 22.43 2.43
N ASP A 393 -7.29 21.27 2.62
CA ASP A 393 -6.50 20.61 1.58
C ASP A 393 -7.31 19.45 0.99
N GLY A 394 -7.58 19.52 -0.32
CA GLY A 394 -8.37 18.51 -1.03
C GLY A 394 -7.80 17.09 -0.93
N ALA A 395 -6.50 16.95 -0.62
CA ALA A 395 -5.88 15.65 -0.39
C ALA A 395 -6.51 14.84 0.76
N PHE A 396 -7.24 15.47 1.68
CA PHE A 396 -7.96 14.80 2.77
C PHE A 396 -9.44 14.51 2.45
N ASP A 397 -9.95 14.94 1.29
CA ASP A 397 -11.25 14.47 0.77
C ASP A 397 -11.00 13.28 -0.17
N GLN A 398 -11.20 12.07 0.35
CA GLN A 398 -11.05 10.84 -0.40
C GLN A 398 -12.03 10.77 -1.56
N GLY A 399 -13.25 11.28 -1.41
CA GLY A 399 -14.22 11.32 -2.51
C GLY A 399 -13.68 12.10 -3.71
N PHE A 400 -12.97 13.20 -3.44
CA PHE A 400 -12.28 13.99 -4.48
C PHE A 400 -11.15 13.19 -5.15
N LEU A 401 -10.25 12.57 -4.37
CA LEU A 401 -9.15 11.77 -4.93
C LEU A 401 -9.65 10.56 -5.74
N ILE A 402 -10.71 9.89 -5.26
CA ILE A 402 -11.36 8.76 -5.95
C ILE A 402 -11.97 9.24 -7.25
N HIS A 403 -12.68 10.37 -7.23
CA HIS A 403 -13.28 10.96 -8.43
C HIS A 403 -12.21 11.23 -9.50
N GLU A 404 -11.14 11.93 -9.15
CA GLU A 404 -10.08 12.26 -10.11
C GLU A 404 -9.39 11.00 -10.65
N TYR A 405 -9.02 10.04 -9.79
CA TYR A 405 -8.39 8.81 -10.26
C TYR A 405 -9.31 7.97 -11.16
N THR A 406 -10.63 8.07 -10.98
CA THR A 406 -11.63 7.34 -11.79
C THR A 406 -11.78 7.92 -13.21
N HIS A 407 -11.47 9.20 -13.43
CA HIS A 407 -11.30 9.72 -14.80
C HIS A 407 -10.19 8.98 -15.53
N GLY A 408 -9.09 8.65 -14.84
CA GLY A 408 -8.03 7.80 -15.40
C GLY A 408 -8.53 6.41 -15.80
N LEU A 409 -9.27 5.74 -14.90
CA LEU A 409 -9.84 4.40 -15.17
C LEU A 409 -10.78 4.41 -16.38
N SER A 410 -11.79 5.27 -16.35
CA SER A 410 -12.83 5.32 -17.39
C SER A 410 -12.28 5.80 -18.73
N GLY A 411 -11.40 6.80 -18.72
CA GLY A 411 -10.75 7.34 -19.92
C GLY A 411 -9.81 6.34 -20.58
N ARG A 412 -9.07 5.54 -19.80
CA ARG A 412 -8.12 4.55 -20.33
C ARG A 412 -8.80 3.30 -20.90
N LEU A 413 -9.93 2.87 -20.31
CA LEU A 413 -10.67 1.70 -20.77
C LEU A 413 -11.60 1.99 -21.95
N THR A 414 -12.25 3.17 -21.96
CA THR A 414 -13.23 3.51 -23.02
C THR A 414 -12.53 3.73 -24.36
N GLY A 415 -12.88 2.93 -25.36
CA GLY A 415 -12.20 2.94 -26.67
C GLY A 415 -10.84 2.23 -26.69
N GLY A 416 -10.40 1.70 -25.54
CA GLY A 416 -9.16 0.96 -25.35
C GLY A 416 -7.94 1.83 -25.04
N PRO A 417 -6.86 1.22 -24.52
CA PRO A 417 -5.74 1.92 -23.87
C PRO A 417 -4.89 2.82 -24.79
N ALA A 418 -5.04 2.69 -26.12
CA ALA A 418 -4.24 3.41 -27.10
C ALA A 418 -4.88 4.75 -27.55
N THR A 419 -5.96 5.21 -26.90
CA THR A 419 -6.61 6.49 -27.20
C THR A 419 -7.04 7.21 -25.92
N ASP A 420 -7.10 8.53 -26.00
CA ASP A 420 -7.47 9.46 -24.95
C ASP A 420 -8.59 10.42 -25.38
N THR A 421 -9.39 10.07 -26.39
CA THR A 421 -10.42 10.97 -26.97
C THR A 421 -11.83 10.42 -26.91
N CYS A 422 -12.03 9.37 -26.12
CA CYS A 422 -13.25 8.57 -26.15
C CYS A 422 -14.27 8.91 -25.06
N LEU A 423 -14.00 9.96 -24.28
CA LEU A 423 -14.92 10.58 -23.33
C LEU A 423 -14.92 12.11 -23.47
N ASP A 424 -14.74 12.62 -24.70
CA ASP A 424 -14.64 14.06 -24.98
C ASP A 424 -15.97 14.67 -25.45
N ASP A 425 -16.86 13.84 -26.00
CA ASP A 425 -18.18 14.30 -26.43
C ASP A 425 -19.04 14.65 -25.22
N TRP A 426 -19.87 15.68 -25.35
CA TRP A 426 -20.67 16.26 -24.26
C TRP A 426 -21.35 15.27 -23.30
N GLU A 427 -22.04 14.26 -23.84
CA GLU A 427 -22.74 13.27 -23.02
C GLU A 427 -21.78 12.24 -22.43
N ALA A 428 -20.71 11.88 -23.15
CA ALA A 428 -19.69 10.94 -22.71
C ALA A 428 -18.83 11.53 -21.58
N ASP A 429 -18.38 12.78 -21.73
CA ASP A 429 -17.67 13.55 -20.70
C ASP A 429 -18.57 13.74 -19.46
N GLY A 430 -19.86 14.04 -19.69
CA GLY A 430 -20.87 14.04 -18.64
C GLY A 430 -20.95 12.69 -17.90
N MET A 431 -20.91 11.56 -18.60
CA MET A 431 -20.88 10.25 -17.94
C MET A 431 -19.57 9.99 -17.20
N ALA A 432 -18.42 10.50 -17.69
CA ALA A 432 -17.14 10.42 -16.99
C ALA A 432 -17.23 11.01 -15.58
N GLU A 433 -17.77 12.23 -15.46
CA GLU A 433 -18.08 12.86 -14.17
C GLU A 433 -18.99 12.00 -13.29
N GLY A 434 -20.01 11.36 -13.88
CA GLY A 434 -20.97 10.55 -13.16
C GLY A 434 -20.41 9.20 -12.68
N TRP A 435 -19.55 8.54 -13.47
CA TRP A 435 -18.84 7.34 -13.04
C TRP A 435 -17.87 7.66 -11.91
N SER A 436 -17.11 8.75 -12.02
CA SER A 436 -16.20 9.22 -10.98
C SER A 436 -16.91 9.49 -9.66
N ASP A 437 -18.07 10.15 -9.70
CA ASP A 437 -18.92 10.34 -8.51
C ASP A 437 -19.49 9.04 -7.96
N LEU A 438 -19.88 8.08 -8.81
CA LEU A 438 -20.38 6.81 -8.33
C LEU A 438 -19.29 6.02 -7.59
N PHE A 439 -18.09 5.91 -8.15
CA PHE A 439 -16.98 5.20 -7.49
C PHE A 439 -16.67 5.82 -6.12
N ALA A 440 -16.63 7.16 -6.05
CA ALA A 440 -16.50 7.88 -4.78
C ALA A 440 -17.63 7.55 -3.80
N SER A 441 -18.89 7.59 -4.27
CA SER A 441 -20.06 7.32 -3.43
C SER A 441 -20.13 5.86 -2.94
N ALA A 442 -19.74 4.90 -3.77
CA ALA A 442 -19.75 3.48 -3.44
C ALA A 442 -18.70 3.15 -2.37
N LEU A 443 -17.50 3.73 -2.49
CA LEU A 443 -16.42 3.54 -1.54
C LEU A 443 -16.60 4.34 -0.24
N ALA A 444 -17.56 5.27 -0.19
CA ALA A 444 -17.95 6.02 1.00
C ALA A 444 -19.14 5.39 1.76
N ILE A 445 -19.71 4.28 1.28
CA ILE A 445 -20.81 3.59 1.97
C ILE A 445 -20.37 3.12 3.36
N LYS A 446 -21.16 3.45 4.37
CA LYS A 446 -20.91 3.15 5.79
C LYS A 446 -21.56 1.85 6.24
N LEU A 447 -21.13 1.36 7.40
CA LEU A 447 -21.60 0.09 7.98
C LEU A 447 -23.14 0.06 8.15
N ASP A 448 -23.74 1.17 8.55
CA ASP A 448 -25.17 1.30 8.86
C ASP A 448 -26.02 1.88 7.72
N ASP A 449 -25.41 2.21 6.58
CA ASP A 449 -26.14 2.70 5.41
C ASP A 449 -27.08 1.64 4.83
N THR A 450 -28.26 2.09 4.43
CA THR A 450 -29.28 1.30 3.72
C THR A 450 -29.78 2.08 2.52
N SER A 451 -30.38 1.40 1.55
CA SER A 451 -30.95 2.05 0.37
C SER A 451 -31.94 3.17 0.73
N ALA A 452 -32.67 3.05 1.84
CA ALA A 452 -33.65 4.04 2.30
C ALA A 452 -33.05 5.29 2.98
N THR A 453 -31.84 5.19 3.54
CA THR A 453 -31.27 6.24 4.40
C THR A 453 -29.99 6.84 3.86
N ALA A 454 -29.30 6.14 2.96
CA ALA A 454 -28.04 6.60 2.42
C ALA A 454 -28.23 7.80 1.50
N GLU A 455 -27.43 8.83 1.75
CA GLU A 455 -27.27 9.99 0.90
C GLU A 455 -25.79 10.27 0.75
N TYR A 456 -25.32 10.45 -0.48
CA TYR A 456 -23.94 10.86 -0.74
C TYR A 456 -23.89 12.26 -1.35
N GLY A 457 -22.91 13.05 -0.93
CA GLY A 457 -22.67 14.37 -1.44
C GLY A 457 -21.20 14.61 -1.73
N PHE A 458 -20.89 15.02 -2.96
CA PHE A 458 -19.53 15.25 -3.41
C PHE A 458 -18.92 16.55 -2.82
N ALA A 459 -17.64 16.50 -2.45
CA ALA A 459 -16.79 17.63 -2.06
C ALA A 459 -17.36 18.56 -0.97
N ALA A 460 -18.18 18.02 -0.06
CA ALA A 460 -18.88 18.81 0.95
C ALA A 460 -17.92 19.45 1.96
N TRP A 461 -16.97 18.68 2.49
CA TRP A 461 -15.98 19.15 3.45
C TRP A 461 -15.08 20.25 2.87
N PRO A 462 -14.34 20.05 1.76
CA PRO A 462 -13.38 21.06 1.30
C PRO A 462 -14.08 22.36 0.88
N LEU A 463 -15.34 22.29 0.40
CA LEU A 463 -16.15 23.47 0.04
C LEU A 463 -16.99 24.04 1.18
N ASN A 464 -16.93 23.45 2.37
CA ASN A 464 -17.69 23.87 3.55
C ASN A 464 -19.22 23.90 3.34
N MET A 465 -19.75 22.91 2.62
CA MET A 465 -21.17 22.80 2.31
C MET A 465 -21.88 21.95 3.36
N THR A 466 -22.88 22.54 4.04
CA THR A 466 -23.57 21.89 5.17
C THR A 466 -25.06 21.64 4.95
N ASN A 467 -25.68 22.32 3.98
CA ASN A 467 -27.11 22.16 3.67
C ASN A 467 -27.46 22.61 2.24
N PRO A 468 -27.55 21.68 1.26
CA PRO A 468 -27.15 20.28 1.35
C PRO A 468 -25.63 20.12 1.45
N ARG A 469 -25.17 18.93 1.87
CA ARG A 469 -23.74 18.59 1.95
C ARG A 469 -23.21 18.13 0.59
N THR A 470 -23.34 18.93 -0.46
CA THR A 470 -22.79 18.56 -1.78
C THR A 470 -22.55 19.76 -2.68
N ALA A 471 -21.48 19.68 -3.47
CA ALA A 471 -21.20 20.59 -4.58
C ALA A 471 -22.01 20.32 -5.86
N ARG A 472 -22.64 19.14 -5.95
CA ARG A 472 -23.51 18.78 -7.08
C ARG A 472 -24.87 19.45 -6.92
N LEU A 473 -25.69 19.41 -7.98
CA LEU A 473 -26.98 20.09 -7.99
C LEU A 473 -28.01 19.44 -7.04
N VAL A 474 -27.80 18.19 -6.67
CA VAL A 474 -28.65 17.42 -5.75
C VAL A 474 -27.80 16.32 -5.09
N MET A 475 -28.16 15.89 -3.87
CA MET A 475 -27.55 14.73 -3.23
C MET A 475 -27.86 13.45 -4.02
N TYR A 476 -26.95 12.47 -4.03
CA TYR A 476 -27.28 11.14 -4.54
C TYR A 476 -28.05 10.39 -3.49
N SER A 477 -29.26 9.92 -3.85
CA SER A 477 -30.16 9.19 -2.97
C SER A 477 -31.16 8.40 -3.80
N THR A 478 -31.54 7.22 -3.33
CA THR A 478 -32.67 6.47 -3.90
C THR A 478 -34.02 7.09 -3.52
N ASN A 479 -34.03 7.95 -2.49
CA ASN A 479 -35.22 8.67 -2.06
C ASN A 479 -35.58 9.77 -3.07
N ARG A 480 -36.73 9.60 -3.72
CA ARG A 480 -37.25 10.53 -4.74
C ARG A 480 -37.62 11.91 -4.19
N ASP A 481 -37.85 12.05 -2.88
CA ASP A 481 -38.06 13.36 -2.25
C ASP A 481 -36.76 14.16 -2.13
N VAL A 482 -35.62 13.47 -2.06
CA VAL A 482 -34.28 14.07 -2.02
C VAL A 482 -33.77 14.33 -3.43
N ASN A 483 -33.90 13.33 -4.30
CA ASN A 483 -33.45 13.40 -5.68
C ASN A 483 -34.48 12.78 -6.62
N ASN A 484 -35.20 13.62 -7.37
CA ASN A 484 -36.19 13.18 -8.36
C ASN A 484 -35.69 13.25 -9.81
N TRP A 485 -34.39 13.41 -10.03
CA TRP A 485 -33.84 13.57 -11.38
C TRP A 485 -34.00 12.31 -12.22
N THR A 486 -34.11 12.53 -13.53
CA THR A 486 -34.40 11.56 -14.59
C THR A 486 -33.57 11.89 -15.84
N TYR A 487 -33.57 11.02 -16.84
CA TYR A 487 -32.79 11.17 -18.07
C TYR A 487 -33.05 12.51 -18.77
N SER A 488 -34.30 12.96 -18.87
CA SER A 488 -34.67 14.22 -19.51
C SER A 488 -34.17 15.46 -18.75
N ASN A 489 -33.77 15.35 -17.47
CA ASN A 489 -33.11 16.45 -16.76
C ASN A 489 -31.75 16.81 -17.36
N ALA A 490 -31.14 15.94 -18.16
CA ALA A 490 -29.94 16.27 -18.93
C ALA A 490 -30.19 17.30 -20.04
N ASN A 491 -31.45 17.49 -20.46
CA ASN A 491 -31.79 18.46 -21.50
C ASN A 491 -31.60 19.90 -21.00
N GLY A 492 -30.83 20.68 -21.75
CA GLY A 492 -30.57 22.09 -21.43
C GLY A 492 -29.55 22.33 -20.32
N LEU A 493 -28.87 21.30 -19.82
CA LEU A 493 -27.71 21.48 -18.93
C LEU A 493 -26.52 22.04 -19.70
N GLU A 494 -25.71 22.85 -19.02
CA GLU A 494 -24.62 23.64 -19.64
C GLU A 494 -23.24 23.25 -19.10
N LYS A 495 -23.15 22.32 -18.13
CA LYS A 495 -21.87 21.78 -17.65
C LYS A 495 -21.89 20.25 -17.58
N VAL A 496 -20.78 19.61 -17.97
CA VAL A 496 -20.62 18.13 -17.92
C VAL A 496 -20.84 17.57 -16.51
N HIS A 497 -20.35 18.25 -15.48
CA HIS A 497 -20.61 17.96 -14.07
C HIS A 497 -22.12 17.84 -13.72
N GLN A 498 -22.98 18.63 -14.38
CA GLN A 498 -24.44 18.57 -14.18
C GLN A 498 -25.04 17.35 -14.88
N VAL A 499 -24.56 17.03 -16.09
CA VAL A 499 -24.92 15.79 -16.81
C VAL A 499 -24.48 14.56 -16.03
N GLY A 500 -23.28 14.59 -15.44
CA GLY A 500 -22.77 13.56 -14.55
C GLY A 500 -23.62 13.36 -13.31
N THR A 501 -24.21 14.43 -12.77
CA THR A 501 -25.17 14.30 -11.66
C THR A 501 -26.40 13.48 -12.07
N VAL A 502 -26.89 13.62 -13.31
CA VAL A 502 -28.00 12.79 -13.84
C VAL A 502 -27.56 11.33 -13.96
N TRP A 503 -26.38 11.08 -14.53
CA TRP A 503 -25.84 9.73 -14.73
C TRP A 503 -25.58 8.99 -13.40
N ALA A 504 -24.83 9.61 -12.49
CA ALA A 504 -24.54 9.07 -11.17
C ALA A 504 -25.82 8.78 -10.37
N THR A 505 -26.87 9.60 -10.51
CA THR A 505 -28.18 9.35 -9.89
C THR A 505 -28.79 8.02 -10.36
N MET A 506 -28.66 7.66 -11.64
CA MET A 506 -29.13 6.38 -12.16
C MET A 506 -28.31 5.21 -11.61
N LEU A 507 -26.99 5.37 -11.63
CA LEU A 507 -26.09 4.33 -11.17
C LEU A 507 -26.19 4.11 -9.65
N TYR A 508 -26.52 5.13 -8.87
CA TYR A 508 -26.73 5.04 -7.42
C TYR A 508 -27.94 4.18 -7.07
N ASP A 509 -29.04 4.27 -7.84
CA ASP A 509 -30.19 3.36 -7.69
C ASP A 509 -29.80 1.91 -7.97
N ILE A 510 -28.96 1.69 -9.00
CA ILE A 510 -28.50 0.34 -9.38
C ILE A 510 -27.56 -0.23 -8.31
N LEU A 511 -26.61 0.59 -7.82
CA LEU A 511 -25.69 0.23 -6.73
C LEU A 511 -26.47 -0.28 -5.52
N TRP A 512 -27.48 0.47 -5.07
CA TRP A 512 -28.30 0.06 -3.93
C TRP A 512 -29.19 -1.15 -4.24
N ALA A 513 -29.72 -1.29 -5.44
CA ALA A 513 -30.47 -2.49 -5.82
C ALA A 513 -29.59 -3.75 -5.80
N LEU A 514 -28.32 -3.65 -6.22
CA LEU A 514 -27.36 -4.74 -6.14
C LEU A 514 -26.96 -5.04 -4.69
N ILE A 515 -26.75 -4.01 -3.86
CA ILE A 515 -26.47 -4.17 -2.44
C ILE A 515 -27.65 -4.84 -1.71
N ASP A 516 -28.88 -4.43 -1.98
CA ASP A 516 -30.06 -5.03 -1.37
C ASP A 516 -30.21 -6.52 -1.73
N LYS A 517 -29.74 -6.92 -2.90
CA LYS A 517 -29.77 -8.31 -3.39
C LYS A 517 -28.63 -9.19 -2.87
N HIS A 518 -27.40 -8.66 -2.89
CA HIS A 518 -26.18 -9.44 -2.64
C HIS A 518 -25.49 -9.09 -1.31
N GLY A 519 -26.02 -8.13 -0.57
CA GLY A 519 -25.37 -7.53 0.59
C GLY A 519 -24.28 -6.53 0.19
N LYS A 520 -23.61 -5.97 1.19
CA LYS A 520 -22.42 -5.12 1.02
C LYS A 520 -21.25 -5.69 1.81
N ASN A 521 -20.06 -5.61 1.22
CA ASN A 521 -18.81 -5.86 1.92
C ASN A 521 -18.26 -4.54 2.44
N ASP A 522 -18.01 -4.43 3.75
CA ASP A 522 -17.46 -3.22 4.37
C ASP A 522 -15.92 -3.17 4.34
N ASN A 523 -15.27 -4.23 3.86
CA ASN A 523 -13.83 -4.25 3.65
C ASN A 523 -13.41 -3.27 2.53
N PRO A 524 -12.15 -2.82 2.53
CA PRO A 524 -11.62 -1.93 1.50
C PRO A 524 -11.40 -2.63 0.14
N ARG A 525 -11.61 -3.94 0.06
CA ARG A 525 -11.41 -4.77 -1.14
C ARG A 525 -12.52 -5.81 -1.31
N PRO A 526 -12.80 -6.23 -2.56
CA PRO A 526 -13.75 -7.30 -2.84
C PRO A 526 -13.26 -8.66 -2.36
N ASP A 527 -14.22 -9.50 -1.98
CA ASP A 527 -14.06 -10.95 -1.98
C ASP A 527 -14.65 -11.49 -3.29
N PHE A 528 -14.00 -12.48 -3.90
CA PHE A 528 -14.43 -13.08 -5.16
C PHE A 528 -14.86 -14.53 -4.97
N ASP A 529 -15.86 -14.94 -5.75
CA ASP A 529 -16.22 -16.35 -5.89
C ASP A 529 -15.20 -17.13 -6.75
N ALA A 530 -15.45 -18.42 -6.95
CA ALA A 530 -14.57 -19.29 -7.73
C ALA A 530 -14.43 -18.91 -9.22
N ASN A 531 -15.32 -18.04 -9.73
CA ASN A 531 -15.33 -17.57 -11.11
C ASN A 531 -14.80 -16.13 -11.24
N GLY A 532 -14.33 -15.52 -10.15
CA GLY A 532 -13.85 -14.13 -10.15
C GLY A 532 -14.96 -13.08 -10.12
N VAL A 533 -16.17 -13.43 -9.65
CA VAL A 533 -17.28 -12.50 -9.47
C VAL A 533 -17.26 -11.97 -8.03
N PRO A 534 -17.34 -10.65 -7.78
CA PRO A 534 -17.47 -10.12 -6.43
C PRO A 534 -18.70 -10.69 -5.71
N THR A 535 -18.55 -11.05 -4.44
CA THR A 535 -19.61 -11.72 -3.68
C THR A 535 -20.69 -10.79 -3.14
N ASP A 536 -20.47 -9.47 -3.19
CA ASP A 536 -21.38 -8.45 -2.66
C ASP A 536 -21.74 -7.39 -3.72
N GLY A 537 -22.87 -6.70 -3.51
CA GLY A 537 -23.44 -5.77 -4.47
C GLY A 537 -22.62 -4.51 -4.72
N LYS A 538 -21.87 -4.04 -3.70
CA LYS A 538 -21.05 -2.82 -3.80
C LYS A 538 -19.93 -3.04 -4.81
N PHE A 539 -19.11 -4.08 -4.61
CA PHE A 539 -18.01 -4.37 -5.52
C PHE A 539 -18.46 -5.02 -6.82
N LEU A 540 -19.60 -5.72 -6.84
CA LEU A 540 -20.20 -6.20 -8.09
C LEU A 540 -20.55 -5.03 -9.02
N MET A 541 -21.13 -3.95 -8.50
CA MET A 541 -21.41 -2.75 -9.30
C MET A 541 -20.13 -2.14 -9.88
N LEU A 542 -19.09 -1.97 -9.06
CA LEU A 542 -17.81 -1.42 -9.53
C LEU A 542 -17.17 -2.30 -10.59
N LYS A 543 -17.20 -3.63 -10.42
CA LYS A 543 -16.72 -4.59 -11.42
C LYS A 543 -17.49 -4.50 -12.73
N ILE A 544 -18.82 -4.48 -12.68
CA ILE A 544 -19.67 -4.35 -13.87
C ILE A 544 -19.33 -3.07 -14.63
N LEU A 545 -19.11 -1.95 -13.93
CA LEU A 545 -18.70 -0.70 -14.58
C LEU A 545 -17.32 -0.77 -15.20
N THR A 546 -16.32 -1.31 -14.50
CA THR A 546 -14.97 -1.51 -15.04
C THR A 546 -15.01 -2.32 -16.34
N ASP A 547 -15.80 -3.40 -16.37
CA ASP A 547 -15.97 -4.22 -17.58
C ASP A 547 -16.79 -3.50 -18.67
N ALA A 548 -17.80 -2.70 -18.28
CA ALA A 548 -18.61 -1.92 -19.22
C ALA A 548 -17.78 -0.87 -19.96
N PHE A 549 -16.82 -0.21 -19.28
CA PHE A 549 -15.91 0.75 -19.90
C PHE A 549 -15.11 0.12 -21.05
N ALA A 550 -14.71 -1.15 -20.90
CA ALA A 550 -13.92 -1.87 -21.89
C ALA A 550 -14.72 -2.32 -23.13
N ILE A 551 -16.05 -2.39 -23.05
CA ILE A 551 -16.91 -2.88 -24.15
C ILE A 551 -17.78 -1.79 -24.79
N GLN A 552 -18.03 -0.68 -24.09
CA GLN A 552 -18.78 0.44 -24.64
C GLN A 552 -18.02 1.11 -25.82
N PRO A 553 -18.72 1.69 -26.80
CA PRO A 553 -18.07 2.38 -27.90
C PRO A 553 -17.35 3.66 -27.42
N CYS A 554 -16.44 4.17 -28.25
CA CYS A 554 -15.86 5.50 -28.08
C CYS A 554 -16.96 6.57 -28.13
N ASN A 555 -16.92 7.53 -27.21
CA ASN A 555 -17.93 8.59 -27.02
C ASN A 555 -19.37 8.04 -26.94
N PRO A 556 -19.67 7.19 -25.94
CA PRO A 556 -20.98 6.57 -25.82
C PRO A 556 -22.05 7.58 -25.40
N THR A 557 -23.30 7.28 -25.78
CA THR A 557 -24.51 7.89 -25.20
C THR A 557 -24.94 7.14 -23.93
N PHE A 558 -25.81 7.73 -23.10
CA PHE A 558 -26.39 7.09 -21.92
C PHE A 558 -27.04 5.75 -22.26
N VAL A 559 -27.75 5.68 -23.40
CA VAL A 559 -28.41 4.44 -23.87
C VAL A 559 -27.38 3.36 -24.20
N GLN A 560 -26.28 3.72 -24.89
CA GLN A 560 -25.22 2.78 -25.22
C GLN A 560 -24.44 2.33 -23.98
N ALA A 561 -24.13 3.25 -23.05
CA ALA A 561 -23.48 2.93 -21.79
C ALA A 561 -24.36 2.03 -20.90
N ARG A 562 -25.67 2.29 -20.84
CA ARG A 562 -26.65 1.42 -20.18
C ARG A 562 -26.60 0.00 -20.75
N ASP A 563 -26.65 -0.11 -22.07
CA ASP A 563 -26.63 -1.42 -22.74
C ASP A 563 -25.30 -2.15 -22.49
N ALA A 564 -24.17 -1.44 -22.49
CA ALA A 564 -22.86 -1.98 -22.11
C ALA A 564 -22.82 -2.46 -20.64
N ILE A 565 -23.45 -1.76 -19.70
CA ILE A 565 -23.57 -2.20 -18.30
C ILE A 565 -24.37 -3.50 -18.18
N ILE A 566 -25.44 -3.64 -18.95
CA ILE A 566 -26.26 -4.86 -18.98
C ILE A 566 -25.49 -6.03 -19.63
N ASP A 567 -24.76 -5.76 -20.72
CA ASP A 567 -23.93 -6.76 -21.40
C ASP A 567 -22.74 -7.20 -20.55
N SER A 568 -22.19 -6.28 -19.75
CA SER A 568 -21.16 -6.57 -18.74
C SER A 568 -21.67 -7.54 -17.67
N ASP A 569 -22.86 -7.31 -17.08
CA ASP A 569 -23.48 -8.29 -16.17
C ASP A 569 -23.79 -9.62 -16.88
N GLN A 570 -24.22 -9.57 -18.14
CA GLN A 570 -24.44 -10.78 -18.93
C GLN A 570 -23.16 -11.62 -19.09
N ALA A 571 -22.03 -10.98 -19.34
CA ALA A 571 -20.74 -11.65 -19.50
C ALA A 571 -20.20 -12.18 -18.15
N LEU A 572 -20.35 -11.39 -17.08
CA LEU A 572 -19.78 -11.69 -15.77
C LEU A 572 -20.61 -12.73 -15.00
N THR A 573 -21.93 -12.57 -14.96
CA THR A 573 -22.83 -13.35 -14.07
C THR A 573 -23.82 -14.23 -14.84
N GLY A 574 -23.78 -14.20 -16.17
CA GLY A 574 -24.82 -14.81 -17.00
C GLY A 574 -26.12 -14.00 -17.04
N GLY A 575 -26.10 -12.74 -16.58
CA GLY A 575 -27.27 -11.86 -16.60
C GLY A 575 -28.14 -12.00 -15.36
N ALA A 576 -27.56 -12.44 -14.25
CA ALA A 576 -28.27 -12.71 -13.00
C ALA A 576 -28.90 -11.44 -12.41
N ASN A 577 -28.45 -10.25 -12.80
CA ASN A 577 -28.83 -8.96 -12.21
C ASN A 577 -29.56 -8.02 -13.16
N LYS A 578 -29.99 -8.53 -14.32
CA LYS A 578 -30.72 -7.75 -15.33
C LYS A 578 -31.95 -7.05 -14.75
N CYS A 579 -32.69 -7.68 -13.86
CA CYS A 579 -33.89 -7.06 -13.27
C CYS A 579 -33.53 -5.84 -12.42
N GLU A 580 -32.50 -5.93 -11.58
CA GLU A 580 -32.05 -4.83 -10.71
C GLU A 580 -31.50 -3.67 -11.53
N ILE A 581 -30.65 -3.97 -12.52
CA ILE A 581 -30.04 -2.97 -13.41
C ILE A 581 -31.12 -2.23 -14.22
N TRP A 582 -32.03 -2.96 -14.87
CA TRP A 582 -33.12 -2.35 -15.64
C TRP A 582 -34.06 -1.53 -14.76
N LYS A 583 -34.39 -1.99 -13.55
CA LYS A 583 -35.22 -1.22 -12.62
C LYS A 583 -34.55 0.10 -12.23
N GLY A 584 -33.26 0.11 -11.92
CA GLY A 584 -32.55 1.34 -11.58
C GLY A 584 -32.58 2.37 -12.72
N PHE A 585 -32.28 1.93 -13.95
CA PHE A 585 -32.37 2.82 -15.12
C PHE A 585 -33.80 3.28 -15.43
N ALA A 586 -34.76 2.35 -15.47
CA ALA A 586 -36.15 2.66 -15.78
C ALA A 586 -36.77 3.60 -14.72
N ASN A 587 -36.44 3.43 -13.43
CA ASN A 587 -36.88 4.33 -12.34
C ASN A 587 -36.46 5.79 -12.55
N ARG A 588 -35.40 6.00 -13.34
CA ARG A 588 -34.82 7.31 -13.66
C ARG A 588 -35.00 7.69 -15.13
N GLY A 589 -35.95 7.08 -15.85
CA GLY A 589 -36.31 7.48 -17.21
C GLY A 589 -35.40 6.94 -18.32
N LEU A 590 -34.46 6.04 -18.03
CA LEU A 590 -33.60 5.40 -19.03
C LEU A 590 -34.03 3.94 -19.33
N GLY A 591 -35.34 3.67 -19.29
CA GLY A 591 -35.96 2.38 -19.56
C GLY A 591 -35.87 1.92 -21.02
N ALA A 592 -36.51 0.80 -21.33
CA ALA A 592 -36.32 0.03 -22.56
C ALA A 592 -36.42 0.87 -23.85
N ASN A 593 -37.34 1.84 -23.88
CA ASN A 593 -37.61 2.68 -25.05
C ASN A 593 -37.15 4.14 -24.87
N ALA A 594 -36.21 4.42 -23.96
CA ALA A 594 -35.63 5.74 -23.82
C ALA A 594 -34.93 6.16 -25.12
N VAL A 595 -35.16 7.40 -25.56
CA VAL A 595 -34.64 7.87 -26.84
C VAL A 595 -33.55 8.89 -26.59
N PHE A 596 -32.35 8.58 -27.07
CA PHE A 596 -31.30 9.55 -27.21
C PHE A 596 -31.63 10.55 -28.33
N ASP A 597 -31.49 11.83 -28.02
CA ASP A 597 -31.40 12.93 -28.95
C ASP A 597 -30.37 13.92 -28.38
N ALA A 598 -29.59 14.58 -29.23
CA ALA A 598 -28.55 15.50 -28.77
C ALA A 598 -29.09 16.61 -27.85
N THR A 599 -30.34 17.04 -28.06
CA THR A 599 -30.96 18.17 -27.37
C THR A 599 -32.25 17.84 -26.62
N ASN A 600 -32.94 16.77 -26.99
CA ASN A 600 -34.28 16.46 -26.51
C ASN A 600 -34.44 14.97 -26.16
N ARG A 601 -33.68 14.51 -25.17
CA ARG A 601 -33.76 13.17 -24.60
C ARG A 601 -35.17 12.92 -24.06
N VAL A 602 -35.70 11.73 -24.31
CA VAL A 602 -37.06 11.35 -23.91
C VAL A 602 -36.99 10.26 -22.87
N ASP A 603 -37.60 10.51 -21.71
CA ASP A 603 -37.73 9.52 -20.65
C ASP A 603 -38.59 8.33 -21.11
N ASN A 604 -38.18 7.15 -20.68
CA ASN A 604 -39.01 5.97 -20.68
C ASN A 604 -38.84 5.21 -19.36
N PHE A 605 -39.94 4.77 -18.78
CA PHE A 605 -39.95 4.07 -17.49
C PHE A 605 -40.32 2.58 -17.63
N ASP A 606 -40.41 2.08 -18.87
CA ASP A 606 -40.79 0.70 -19.14
C ASP A 606 -39.60 -0.24 -18.96
N LEU A 607 -39.87 -1.43 -18.45
CA LEU A 607 -38.92 -2.55 -18.44
C LEU A 607 -39.08 -3.37 -19.72
N PRO A 608 -38.03 -4.03 -20.24
CA PRO A 608 -38.20 -5.01 -21.30
C PRO A 608 -39.04 -6.20 -20.84
N ASP A 609 -39.80 -6.79 -21.76
CA ASP A 609 -40.65 -7.94 -21.48
C ASP A 609 -39.82 -9.12 -20.90
N GLY A 610 -40.27 -9.67 -19.77
CA GLY A 610 -39.66 -10.86 -19.16
C GLY A 610 -38.32 -10.64 -18.46
N VAL A 611 -37.86 -9.38 -18.29
CA VAL A 611 -36.60 -9.08 -17.57
C VAL A 611 -36.70 -9.31 -16.06
N CYS A 612 -37.89 -9.12 -15.48
CA CYS A 612 -38.15 -9.37 -14.07
C CYS A 612 -39.22 -10.46 -13.94
N SER A 613 -38.90 -11.54 -13.20
CA SER A 613 -39.81 -12.67 -12.91
C SER A 613 -40.77 -12.36 -11.77
#